data_AF-T5ABV2-F1
#
_entry.id   AF-T5ABV2-F1
#
_cell.length_a   1.000
_cell.length_b   1.000
_cell.length_c   1.000
_cell.angle_alpha   90.00
_cell.angle_beta   90.00
_cell.angle_gamma   90.00
#
_symmetry.space_group_name_H-M   'P 1'
#
loop_
_entity.id
_entity.type
_entity.pdbx_description
1 polymer ?
#
loop_
_entity_poly.entity_id
_entity_poly.type
_entity_poly.pdbx_seq_one_letter_code
_entity_poly.pdbx_strand_id
1 'polypeptide(L)' 'MLSELCGETQLSRPQVVKKLWEHIKANDLQDPKDKRQICCDDKMQAVFKQAKVDMFRMNKEIGNHLYPVEE' A
#
# COMPACT_ATOMS: atom_id res chain seq x y z
N MET A 1 -3.00 -1.45 11.15
CA MET A 1 -4.10 -0.65 10.54
C MET A 1 -3.49 0.30 9.52
N LEU A 2 -4.14 0.67 8.39
CA LEU A 2 -3.55 1.58 7.36
C LEU A 2 -3.03 2.90 7.98
N SER A 3 -3.62 3.32 9.09
CA SER A 3 -3.25 4.49 9.88
C SER A 3 -1.83 4.46 10.44
N GLU A 4 -1.24 3.30 10.75
CA GLU A 4 0.17 3.23 11.21
C GLU A 4 1.17 3.37 10.07
N LEU A 5 0.78 2.95 8.87
CA LEU A 5 1.59 3.06 7.67
C LEU A 5 1.57 4.47 7.10
N CYS A 6 0.43 5.14 7.23
CA CYS A 6 0.23 6.50 6.74
C CYS A 6 0.41 7.60 7.80
N GLY A 7 0.35 7.28 9.10
CA GLY A 7 0.41 8.23 10.20
C GLY A 7 -0.85 9.10 10.38
N GLU A 8 -1.91 8.85 9.60
CA GLU A 8 -3.13 9.65 9.57
C GLU A 8 -4.36 8.74 9.60
N THR A 9 -5.39 9.14 10.35
CA THR A 9 -6.62 8.37 10.58
C THR A 9 -7.57 8.38 9.39
N GLN A 10 -7.48 9.40 8.51
CA GLN A 10 -8.28 9.53 7.30
C GLN A 10 -7.39 10.04 6.16
N LEU A 11 -7.25 9.24 5.10
CA LEU A 11 -6.55 9.66 3.89
C LEU A 11 -7.34 9.25 2.66
N SER A 12 -7.36 10.13 1.66
CA SER A 12 -7.94 9.83 0.36
C SER A 12 -7.13 8.73 -0.34
N ARG A 13 -7.79 7.89 -1.15
CA ARG A 13 -7.15 6.89 -2.03
C ARG A 13 -5.81 7.35 -2.64
N PRO A 14 -5.73 8.50 -3.34
CA PRO A 14 -4.48 8.94 -3.95
C PRO A 14 -3.38 9.29 -2.94
N GLN A 15 -3.73 9.77 -1.75
CA GLN A 15 -2.77 10.05 -0.68
C GLN A 15 -2.16 8.76 -0.13
N VAL A 16 -2.99 7.75 0.13
CA VAL A 16 -2.53 6.43 0.59
C VAL A 16 -1.60 5.81 -0.44
N VAL A 17 -1.99 5.78 -1.72
CA VAL A 17 -1.14 5.26 -2.81
C VAL A 17 0.19 6.00 -2.88
N LYS A 18 0.18 7.33 -2.74
CA LYS A 18 1.40 8.15 -2.77
C LYS A 18 2.34 7.79 -1.61
N LYS A 19 1.86 7.79 -0.36
CA LYS A 19 2.68 7.43 0.81
C LYS A 19 3.22 6.00 0.72
N LEU A 20 2.40 5.07 0.24
CA LEU A 20 2.83 3.69 0.03
C LEU A 20 3.96 3.63 -1.01
N TRP A 21 3.83 4.38 -2.11
CA TRP A 21 4.88 4.48 -3.13
C TRP A 21 6.17 5.11 -2.61
N GLU A 22 6.07 6.18 -1.80
CA GLU A 22 7.22 6.78 -1.13
C GLU A 22 7.93 5.76 -0.23
N HIS A 23 7.16 4.96 0.51
CA HIS A 23 7.70 3.88 1.35
C HIS A 23 8.35 2.76 0.53
N ILE A 24 7.70 2.32 -0.55
CA ILE A 24 8.21 1.29 -1.47
C ILE A 24 9.54 1.72 -2.08
N LYS A 25 9.64 2.98 -2.53
CA LYS A 25 10.87 3.53 -3.10
C LYS A 25 11.96 3.72 -2.04
N ALA A 26 11.60 4.18 -0.85
CA ALA A 26 12.57 4.40 0.24
C ALA A 26 13.19 3.09 0.74
N ASN A 27 12.45 1.98 0.67
CA ASN A 27 12.90 0.65 1.12
C ASN A 27 13.27 -0.28 -0.03
N ASP A 28 13.34 0.23 -1.26
CA ASP A 28 13.63 -0.53 -2.50
C ASP A 28 12.81 -1.82 -2.62
N LEU A 29 11.52 -1.74 -2.30
CA LEU A 29 10.60 -2.88 -2.27
C LEU A 29 10.10 -3.30 -3.66
N GLN A 30 10.52 -2.61 -4.72
CA GLN A 30 10.21 -3.04 -6.08
C GLN A 30 11.09 -4.21 -6.48
N ASP A 31 10.52 -5.22 -7.14
CA ASP A 31 11.32 -6.32 -7.65
C ASP A 31 12.21 -5.81 -8.81
N PRO A 32 13.55 -5.94 -8.72
CA PRO A 32 14.45 -5.44 -9.75
C PRO A 32 14.33 -6.21 -11.07
N LYS A 33 13.78 -7.44 -11.04
CA LYS A 33 13.51 -8.24 -12.24
C LYS A 33 12.14 -7.93 -12.81
N ASP A 34 11.16 -7.63 -11.96
CA ASP A 34 9.80 -7.33 -12.37
C ASP A 34 9.29 -6.07 -11.68
N LYS A 35 9.46 -4.91 -12.35
CA LYS A 35 9.05 -3.60 -11.82
C LYS A 35 7.56 -3.47 -11.50
N ARG A 36 6.74 -4.47 -11.85
CA ARG A 36 5.31 -4.53 -11.52
C ARG A 36 5.08 -5.22 -10.17
N GLN A 37 5.98 -6.10 -9.75
CA GLN A 37 5.94 -6.72 -8.43
C GLN A 37 6.53 -5.80 -7.37
N ILE A 38 5.80 -5.73 -6.26
CA ILE A 38 6.18 -5.02 -5.05
C ILE A 38 6.23 -6.06 -3.94
N CYS A 39 7.38 -6.18 -3.29
CA CYS A 39 7.58 -6.96 -2.09
C CYS A 39 6.96 -6.21 -0.91
N CYS A 40 5.97 -6.81 -0.26
CA CYS A 40 5.39 -6.23 0.94
C CYS A 40 6.30 -6.49 2.13
N ASP A 41 6.78 -5.43 2.75
CA ASP A 41 7.42 -5.50 4.07
C ASP A 41 6.39 -5.88 5.16
N ASP A 42 6.83 -6.00 6.41
CA ASP A 42 5.96 -6.30 7.55
C ASP A 42 4.76 -5.34 7.68
N LYS A 43 4.93 -4.05 7.42
CA LYS A 43 3.84 -3.07 7.49
C LYS A 43 2.85 -3.24 6.35
N MET A 44 3.36 -3.43 5.13
CA MET A 44 2.53 -3.69 3.97
C MET A 44 1.82 -5.05 4.10
N GLN A 45 2.48 -6.08 4.64
CA GLN A 45 1.86 -7.38 4.92
C GLN A 45 0.75 -7.25 5.96
N ALA A 46 0.88 -6.38 6.96
CA ALA A 46 -0.21 -6.13 7.91
C ALA A 46 -1.48 -5.54 7.22
N VAL A 47 -1.30 -4.84 6.10
CA VAL A 47 -2.41 -4.26 5.31
C VAL A 47 -2.91 -5.22 4.24
N PHE A 48 -2.04 -5.65 3.33
CA PHE A 48 -2.38 -6.47 2.16
C PHE A 48 -2.47 -7.97 2.48
N LYS A 49 -1.96 -8.41 3.64
CA LYS A 49 -1.88 -9.83 4.06
C LYS A 49 -1.24 -10.73 3.00
N GLN A 50 -0.37 -10.17 2.17
CA GLN A 50 0.30 -10.83 1.06
C GLN A 50 1.76 -10.43 1.07
N ALA A 51 2.66 -11.39 0.83
CA ALA A 51 4.10 -11.14 0.78
C ALA A 51 4.54 -10.36 -0.47
N LYS A 52 3.75 -10.44 -1.56
CA LYS A 52 4.00 -9.74 -2.81
C LYS A 52 2.69 -9.27 -3.41
N VAL A 53 2.67 -8.02 -3.89
CA VAL A 53 1.53 -7.45 -4.58
C VAL A 53 1.97 -6.84 -5.90
N ASP A 54 1.11 -6.93 -6.92
CA ASP A 54 1.29 -6.18 -8.16
C ASP A 54 0.68 -4.78 -8.02
N MET A 55 1.21 -3.78 -8.73
CA MET A 55 0.65 -2.41 -8.73
C MET A 55 -0.87 -2.38 -9.00
N PHE A 56 -1.40 -3.23 -9.89
CA PHE A 56 -2.84 -3.31 -10.13
C PHE A 56 -3.60 -3.90 -8.95
N ARG A 57 -3.07 -4.98 -8.36
CA ARG A 57 -3.67 -5.65 -7.21
C ARG A 57 -3.64 -4.75 -5.98
N MET A 58 -2.54 -4.03 -5.78
CA MET A 58 -2.37 -3.04 -4.73
C MET A 58 -3.44 -1.95 -4.82
N ASN A 59 -3.65 -1.38 -6.01
CA ASN A 59 -4.66 -0.32 -6.20
C ASN A 59 -6.10 -0.84 -5.95
N LYS A 60 -6.36 -2.11 -6.29
CA LYS A 60 -7.64 -2.78 -6.02
C LYS A 60 -7.84 -3.06 -4.53
N GLU A 61 -6.82 -3.59 -3.84
CA GLU A 61 -6.86 -3.93 -2.42
C GLU A 61 -6.95 -2.68 -1.54
N ILE A 62 -6.18 -1.63 -1.84
CA ILE A 62 -6.34 -0.29 -1.25
C ILE A 62 -7.80 0.14 -1.41
N GLY A 63 -8.35 -0.08 -2.59
CA GLY A 63 -9.73 0.24 -2.88
C GLY A 63 -10.79 -0.53 -2.10
N ASN A 64 -10.49 -1.77 -1.70
CA ASN A 64 -11.34 -2.63 -0.85
C ASN A 64 -11.13 -2.34 0.65
N HIS A 65 -9.94 -1.90 1.05
CA HIS A 65 -9.59 -1.58 2.43
C HIS A 65 -9.95 -0.13 2.82
N LEU A 66 -10.06 0.78 1.85
CA LEU A 66 -10.70 2.08 2.05
C LEU A 66 -12.21 1.88 2.04
N TYR A 67 -12.79 1.70 3.22
CA TYR A 67 -14.21 1.92 3.41
C TYR A 67 -14.52 3.39 3.11
N PRO A 68 -15.67 3.71 2.46
CA PRO A 68 -16.15 5.09 2.44
C PRO A 68 -16.25 5.53 3.91
N VAL A 69 -15.65 6.67 4.23
CA VAL A 69 -15.94 7.34 5.49
C VAL A 69 -17.41 7.74 5.37
N GLU A 70 -18.30 7.02 6.07
CA GLU A 70 -19.64 7.53 6.29
C GLU A 70 -19.48 8.84 7.07
N GLU A 71 -19.98 9.92 6.46
CA GLU A 71 -20.10 11.26 7.05
C GLU A 71 -21.17 11.28 8.14
#